data_AF-A0A8S9RFV8-F1
#
_entry.id   AF-A0A8S9RFV8-F1
#
_cell.length_a   1.000
_cell.length_b   1.000
_cell.length_c   1.000
_cell.angle_alpha   90.00
_cell.angle_beta   90.00
_cell.angle_gamma   90.00
#
_symmetry.space_group_name_H-M   'P 1'
#
loop_
_entity.id
_entity.type
_entity.pdbx_description
1 polymer ?
#
loop_
_entity_poly.entity_id
_entity_poly.type
_entity_poly.pdbx_seq_one_letter_code
_entity_poly.pdbx_strand_id
1 'polypeptide(L)'
;MLWEEFAHPAFEGVMLWGFWELFVSREHAHFVNADGEINEAGKRFLHEIKGEWLNFVDGVVEDEEGGFEFRGYHGSYVVEVVTCEGKYVKNFVVEKGKSPVDVIIEL
;
A
#
# COMPACT_ATOMS: atom_id res chain seq x y z
N MET A 1 5.67 14.28 -10.39
CA MET A 1 6.64 14.42 -9.30
C MET A 1 6.67 13.25 -8.33
N LEU A 2 5.58 12.88 -7.67
CA LEU A 2 5.60 11.73 -6.74
C LEU A 2 6.07 10.41 -7.38
N TRP A 3 5.66 10.13 -8.62
CA TRP A 3 6.14 8.97 -9.40
C TRP A 3 7.65 8.93 -9.64
N GLU A 4 8.27 10.10 -9.85
CA GLU A 4 9.70 10.21 -10.17
C GLU A 4 10.55 9.93 -8.93
N GLU A 5 10.07 10.36 -7.76
CA GLU A 5 10.71 10.09 -6.48
C GLU A 5 10.75 8.59 -6.17
N PHE A 6 9.63 7.89 -6.36
CA PHE A 6 9.53 6.44 -6.13
C PHE A 6 10.30 5.59 -7.15
N ALA A 7 10.71 6.17 -8.29
CA ALA A 7 11.55 5.47 -9.27
C ALA A 7 13.01 5.32 -8.78
N HIS A 8 13.44 6.07 -7.77
CA HIS A 8 14.81 6.02 -7.28
C HIS A 8 15.01 4.94 -6.19
N PRO A 9 15.99 4.02 -6.33
CA PRO A 9 16.14 2.87 -5.41
C PRO A 9 16.60 3.21 -3.98
N ALA A 10 17.08 4.44 -3.75
CA ALA A 10 17.39 4.96 -2.42
C ALA A 10 16.27 5.81 -1.80
N PHE A 11 15.14 5.95 -2.49
CA PHE A 11 14.00 6.66 -1.94
C PHE A 11 13.31 5.81 -0.87
N GLU A 12 13.07 6.41 0.29
CA GLU A 12 12.47 5.73 1.45
C GLU A 12 11.07 6.26 1.80
N GLY A 13 10.72 7.47 1.36
CA GLY A 13 9.39 8.03 1.57
C GLY A 13 9.30 9.54 1.35
N VAL A 14 8.06 10.02 1.28
CA VAL A 14 7.73 11.45 1.24
C VAL A 14 6.90 11.80 2.47
N MET A 15 7.20 12.95 3.07
CA MET A 15 6.38 13.53 4.14
C MET A 15 5.72 14.80 3.61
N LEU A 16 4.39 14.83 3.62
CA LEU A 16 3.63 16.00 3.20
C LEU A 16 3.40 16.93 4.38
N TRP A 17 3.76 18.20 4.22
CA TRP A 17 3.70 19.18 5.30
C TRP A 17 2.32 19.82 5.40
N GLY A 18 1.46 19.17 6.18
CA GLY A 18 0.07 19.56 6.38
C GLY A 18 -0.84 18.99 5.30
N PHE A 19 -2.04 18.60 5.71
CA PHE A 19 -3.05 18.01 4.82
C PHE A 19 -4.45 18.56 5.09
N TRP A 20 -4.64 19.28 6.19
CA TRP A 20 -5.92 19.82 6.63
C TRP A 20 -5.90 21.35 6.55
N GLU A 21 -6.91 21.97 5.93
CA GLU A 21 -6.97 23.41 5.63
C GLU A 21 -6.63 24.32 6.81
N LEU A 22 -7.19 24.00 7.99
CA LEU A 22 -6.98 24.78 9.22
C LEU A 22 -5.56 24.66 9.81
N PHE A 23 -4.73 23.73 9.30
CA PHE A 23 -3.41 23.41 9.82
C PHE A 23 -2.30 23.49 8.76
N VAL A 24 -2.54 24.19 7.64
CA VAL A 24 -1.50 24.49 6.64
C VAL A 24 -1.07 25.94 6.72
N SER A 25 0.21 26.20 6.43
CA SER A 25 0.77 27.56 6.47
C SER A 25 0.48 28.39 5.21
N ARG A 26 -0.12 27.77 4.18
CA ARG A 26 -0.36 28.36 2.86
C ARG A 26 -1.77 28.08 2.40
N GLU A 27 -2.37 29.04 1.72
CA GLU A 27 -3.66 28.87 1.06
C GLU A 27 -3.56 27.81 -0.04
N HIS A 28 -4.62 27.01 -0.20
CA HIS A 28 -4.74 25.95 -1.21
C HIS A 28 -3.64 24.87 -1.16
N ALA A 29 -3.04 24.64 0.01
CA ALA A 29 -1.99 23.65 0.22
C ALA A 29 -2.46 22.40 1.01
N HIS A 30 -3.77 22.16 1.07
CA HIS A 30 -4.40 21.07 1.82
C HIS A 30 -5.09 20.06 0.91
N PHE A 31 -5.39 18.88 1.46
CA PHE A 31 -6.20 17.84 0.82
C PHE A 31 -7.60 17.74 1.41
N VAL A 32 -7.75 18.18 2.66
CA VAL A 32 -9.01 18.13 3.42
C VAL A 32 -9.40 19.55 3.79
N ASN A 33 -10.58 19.96 3.36
CA ASN A 33 -11.16 21.27 3.64
C ASN A 33 -11.47 21.42 5.14
N ALA A 34 -11.76 22.64 5.57
CA ALA A 34 -12.06 22.97 6.97
C ALA A 34 -13.29 22.22 7.50
N ASP A 35 -14.26 21.90 6.64
CA ASP A 35 -15.46 21.12 6.94
C ASP A 35 -15.22 19.59 6.97
N GLY A 36 -14.00 19.14 6.65
CA GLY A 36 -13.61 17.74 6.62
C GLY A 36 -13.80 17.07 5.25
N GLU A 37 -14.30 17.77 4.22
CA GLU A 37 -14.43 17.20 2.89
C GLU A 37 -13.07 17.09 2.19
N ILE A 38 -12.85 16.00 1.45
CA ILE A 38 -11.64 15.81 0.64
C ILE A 38 -11.80 16.60 -0.66
N ASN A 39 -10.86 17.50 -0.92
CA ASN A 39 -10.85 18.29 -2.14
C ASN A 39 -10.30 17.50 -3.34
N GLU A 40 -10.30 18.12 -4.53
CA GLU A 40 -9.86 17.47 -5.76
C GLU A 40 -8.39 17.01 -5.72
N ALA A 41 -7.50 17.75 -5.04
CA ALA A 41 -6.11 17.33 -4.87
C ALA A 41 -6.00 16.10 -3.96
N GLY A 42 -6.77 16.05 -2.87
CA GLY A 42 -6.84 14.90 -1.98
C GLY A 42 -7.41 13.65 -2.66
N LYS A 43 -8.47 13.80 -3.45
CA LYS A 43 -9.05 12.71 -4.26
C LYS A 43 -8.01 12.17 -5.24
N ARG A 44 -7.32 13.06 -5.97
CA ARG A 44 -6.26 12.67 -6.89
C ARG A 44 -5.13 11.91 -6.19
N PHE A 45 -4.70 12.38 -5.03
CA PHE A 45 -3.68 11.69 -4.23
C PHE A 45 -4.12 10.29 -3.77
N LEU A 46 -5.37 10.14 -3.31
CA LEU A 46 -5.88 8.85 -2.85
C LEU A 46 -6.11 7.87 -4.02
N HIS A 47 -6.75 8.31 -5.09
CA HIS A 47 -7.18 7.42 -6.18
C HIS A 47 -6.06 7.15 -7.18
N GLU A 48 -5.39 8.17 -7.70
CA GLU A 48 -4.39 8.01 -8.76
C GLU A 48 -3.03 7.61 -8.20
N ILE A 49 -2.65 8.11 -7.02
CA ILE A 49 -1.31 7.85 -6.48
C ILE A 49 -1.34 6.67 -5.52
N LYS A 50 -2.11 6.75 -4.43
CA LYS A 50 -2.16 5.64 -3.45
C LYS A 50 -2.80 4.38 -4.04
N GLY A 51 -3.89 4.51 -4.79
CA GLY A 51 -4.57 3.37 -5.40
C GLY A 51 -3.65 2.55 -6.32
N GLU A 52 -2.81 3.22 -7.10
CA GLU A 52 -1.87 2.56 -8.02
C GLU A 52 -0.61 2.04 -7.32
N TRP A 53 -0.18 2.65 -6.20
CA TRP A 53 1.00 2.21 -5.44
C TRP A 53 0.74 1.08 -4.46
N LEU A 54 -0.50 0.92 -4.02
CA LEU A 54 -0.88 -0.19 -3.17
C LEU A 54 -0.99 -1.45 -4.03
N ASN A 55 -0.28 -2.50 -3.62
CA ASN A 55 -0.38 -3.80 -4.27
C ASN A 55 -1.67 -4.47 -3.79
N PHE A 56 -2.61 -4.67 -4.71
CA PHE A 56 -3.73 -5.58 -4.53
C PHE A 56 -3.40 -6.84 -5.30
N VAL A 57 -3.40 -7.97 -4.61
CA VAL A 57 -3.14 -9.26 -5.24
C VAL A 57 -4.26 -10.20 -4.82
N ASP A 58 -4.84 -10.85 -5.81
CA ASP A 58 -5.78 -11.95 -5.64
C ASP A 58 -5.21 -13.14 -6.40
N GLY A 59 -5.28 -14.34 -5.83
CA GLY A 59 -4.88 -15.54 -6.55
C GLY A 59 -5.35 -16.82 -5.87
N VAL A 60 -5.11 -17.92 -6.55
CA VAL A 60 -5.50 -19.27 -6.13
C VAL A 60 -4.26 -19.97 -5.62
N VAL A 61 -4.38 -20.62 -4.46
CA VAL A 61 -3.34 -21.51 -3.96
C VAL A 61 -3.49 -22.84 -4.71
N GLU A 62 -2.62 -23.09 -5.69
CA GLU A 62 -2.75 -24.22 -6.64
C GLU A 62 -1.86 -25.42 -6.28
N ASP A 63 -0.87 -25.29 -5.40
CA ASP A 63 0.05 -26.37 -5.07
C ASP A 63 -0.45 -27.25 -3.91
N GLU A 64 0.10 -28.46 -3.80
CA GLU A 64 -0.13 -29.37 -2.66
C GLU A 64 0.62 -28.90 -1.38
N GLU A 65 1.40 -27.82 -1.44
CA GLU A 65 2.31 -27.31 -0.40
C GLU A 65 1.79 -26.01 0.29
N GLY A 66 0.68 -25.42 -0.18
CA GLY A 66 0.07 -24.18 0.27
C GLY A 66 0.72 -22.87 -0.24
N GLY A 67 1.54 -22.87 -1.29
CA GLY A 67 2.32 -21.71 -1.73
C GLY A 67 1.54 -20.63 -2.49
N PHE A 68 1.74 -19.36 -2.13
CA PHE A 68 1.24 -18.18 -2.85
C PHE A 68 2.36 -17.19 -3.18
N GLU A 69 2.66 -16.96 -4.47
CA GLU A 69 3.71 -16.02 -4.89
C GLU A 69 3.24 -14.56 -4.72
N PHE A 70 3.87 -13.82 -3.81
CA PHE A 70 3.60 -12.41 -3.57
C PHE A 70 4.69 -11.49 -4.13
N ARG A 71 4.28 -10.46 -4.87
CA ARG A 71 5.15 -9.35 -5.27
C ARG A 71 4.62 -8.04 -4.67
N GLY A 72 5.43 -7.44 -3.79
CA GLY A 72 5.12 -6.17 -3.17
C GLY A 72 6.36 -5.30 -2.99
N TYR A 73 6.15 -4.10 -2.45
CA TYR A 73 7.25 -3.24 -2.00
C TYR A 73 7.93 -3.87 -0.78
N HIS A 74 9.16 -3.48 -0.46
CA HIS A 74 9.82 -4.01 0.74
C HIS A 74 9.13 -3.47 2.00
N GLY A 75 8.91 -4.33 2.99
CA GLY A 75 8.14 -3.97 4.17
C GLY A 75 7.48 -5.16 4.87
N SER A 76 6.77 -4.87 5.96
CA SER A 76 5.99 -5.85 6.70
C SER A 76 4.55 -5.90 6.20
N TYR A 77 4.07 -7.11 5.92
CA TYR A 77 2.75 -7.37 5.38
C TYR A 77 1.97 -8.31 6.29
N VAL A 78 0.64 -8.17 6.21
CA VAL A 78 -0.33 -9.07 6.82
C VAL A 78 -1.20 -9.61 5.70
N VAL A 79 -1.26 -10.93 5.53
CA VAL A 79 -2.22 -11.59 4.65
C VAL A 79 -3.34 -12.19 5.50
N GLU A 80 -4.57 -11.94 5.08
CA GLU A 80 -5.77 -12.61 5.61
C GLU A 80 -6.21 -13.65 4.57
N VAL A 81 -6.19 -14.93 4.96
CA VAL A 81 -6.66 -16.03 4.14
C VAL A 81 -8.03 -16.44 4.62
N VAL A 82 -9.01 -16.41 3.71
CA VAL A 82 -10.40 -16.76 4.01
C VAL A 82 -10.73 -18.08 3.31
N THR A 83 -11.04 -19.11 4.10
CA THR A 83 -11.47 -20.42 3.60
C THR A 83 -12.89 -20.75 4.07
N CYS A 84 -13.42 -21.89 3.62
CA CYS A 84 -14.71 -22.40 4.12
C CYS A 84 -14.67 -22.73 5.63
N GLU A 85 -13.49 -22.98 6.19
CA GLU A 85 -13.31 -23.41 7.59
C GLU A 85 -13.05 -22.24 8.54
N GLY A 86 -12.59 -21.10 8.03
CA GLY A 86 -12.34 -19.93 8.84
C GLY A 86 -11.47 -18.86 8.17
N LYS A 87 -10.98 -17.93 9.00
CA LYS A 87 -10.05 -16.88 8.61
C LYS A 87 -8.72 -17.09 9.33
N TYR A 88 -7.63 -17.03 8.58
CA TYR A 88 -6.27 -17.17 9.09
C TYR A 88 -5.47 -15.91 8.77
N VAL A 89 -4.62 -15.49 9.70
CA VAL A 89 -3.79 -14.28 9.54
C VAL A 89 -2.33 -14.67 9.62
N LYS A 90 -1.55 -14.30 8.60
CA LYS A 90 -0.10 -14.54 8.56
C LYS A 90 0.65 -13.24 8.32
N ASN A 91 1.72 -13.04 9.08
CA ASN A 91 2.63 -11.93 8.89
C ASN A 91 3.85 -12.41 8.10
N PHE A 92 4.33 -11.60 7.16
CA PHE A 92 5.56 -11.86 6.43
C PHE A 92 6.27 -10.56 6.08
N VAL A 93 7.54 -10.67 5.71
CA VAL A 93 8.39 -9.53 5.34
C VAL A 93 8.82 -9.69 3.89
N VAL A 94 8.65 -8.63 3.11
CA VAL A 94 9.28 -8.50 1.81
C VAL A 94 10.60 -7.77 2.00
N GLU A 95 11.70 -8.48 1.78
CA GLU A 95 13.04 -7.89 1.82
C GLU A 95 13.28 -7.00 0.60
N LYS A 96 14.25 -6.09 0.71
CA LYS A 96 14.62 -5.21 -0.41
C LYS A 96 15.22 -6.03 -1.55
N GLY A 97 14.50 -6.15 -2.66
CA GLY A 97 14.93 -6.94 -3.82
C GLY A 97 13.88 -6.97 -4.94
N LYS A 98 14.18 -7.68 -6.03
CA LYS A 98 13.25 -7.87 -7.17
C LYS A 98 12.58 -9.25 -7.19
N SER A 99 12.94 -10.14 -6.28
CA SER A 99 12.41 -11.49 -6.22
C SER A 99 11.04 -11.49 -5.54
N PRO A 100 10.08 -12.27 -6.05
CA PRO A 100 8.85 -12.58 -5.32
C PRO A 100 9.12 -13.26 -3.98
N VAL A 101 8.15 -13.20 -3.08
CA VAL A 101 8.15 -13.93 -1.80
C VAL A 101 7.09 -15.02 -1.85
N ASP A 102 7.49 -16.26 -1.61
CA ASP A 102 6.54 -17.37 -1.45
C ASP A 102 5.90 -17.30 -0.06
N VAL A 103 4.61 -16.99 -0.03
CA VAL A 103 3.79 -16.99 1.17
C VAL A 103 3.17 -18.36 1.31
N ILE A 104 3.80 -19.21 2.11
CA ILE A 104 3.24 -20.55 2.42
C ILE A 104 2.05 -20.37 3.35
N ILE A 105 0.88 -20.85 2.95
CA ILE A 105 -0.33 -20.85 3.76
C ILE A 105 -0.51 -22.26 4.28
N GLU A 106 -0.21 -22.46 5.57
CA GLU A 106 -0.53 -23.71 6.26
C GLU A 106 -2.06 -23.75 6.47
N LEU A 107 -2.77 -24.43 5.58
CA LEU A 107 -4.22 -24.65 5.64
C LEU A 107 -4.58 -25.88 6.48
#